data_AF-B8DP92-F1
#
_entry.id   AF-B8DP92-F1
#
_cell.length_a   1.000
_cell.length_b   1.000
_cell.length_c   1.000
_cell.angle_alpha   90.00
_cell.angle_beta   90.00
_cell.angle_gamma   90.00
#
_symmetry.space_group_name_H-M   'P 1'
#
loop_
_entity.id
_entity.type
_entity.pdbx_description
1 polymer ?
#
loop_
_entity_poly.entity_id
_entity_poly.type
_entity_poly.pdbx_seq_one_letter_code
_entity_poly.pdbx_strand_id
1 'polypeptide(L)'
;MKQGRIALAAKALTLPVTLALALTGAVCVSPAGAADTATPQAQQTKKTQEKAPAKSTDKTANAAPQKPATKPTQVAKVTPAKKPVGETIEDVHNKLDTLARAKLRHMNESLRPCQTRKDVVQNGNEFVARYLAVDPDSLSTDVHDAQGPGAKYVGLIVYHEQEYESRAATKEAALTGDFSVVKARRVTEIIRYDKGKWID
;
A
#
# COMPACT_ATOMS: atom_id res chain seq x y z
N MET A 1 55.81 10.11 23.74
CA MET A 1 54.63 9.50 23.10
C MET A 1 54.46 10.16 21.73
N LYS A 2 54.83 9.47 20.65
CA LYS A 2 54.83 10.02 19.28
C LYS A 2 53.44 9.90 18.68
N GLN A 3 52.83 11.03 18.30
CA GLN A 3 51.65 11.04 17.43
C GLN A 3 52.10 10.93 15.98
N GLY A 4 51.73 9.84 15.32
CA GLY A 4 51.90 9.64 13.88
C GLY A 4 50.69 10.20 13.13
N ARG A 5 50.93 11.19 12.27
CA ARG A 5 49.95 11.69 11.30
C ARG A 5 49.81 10.66 10.17
N ILE A 6 48.60 10.15 9.96
CA ILE A 6 48.27 9.35 8.78
C ILE A 6 47.72 10.32 7.74
N ALA A 7 48.51 10.60 6.70
CA ALA A 7 48.08 11.37 5.55
C ALA A 7 47.26 10.46 4.61
N LEU A 8 46.01 10.84 4.36
CA LEU A 8 45.11 10.19 3.41
C LEU A 8 45.51 10.61 1.99
N ALA A 9 46.11 9.71 1.22
CA ALA A 9 46.41 9.94 -0.20
C ALA A 9 45.15 9.68 -1.04
N ALA A 10 44.47 10.74 -1.46
CA ALA A 10 43.41 10.68 -2.47
C ALA A 10 44.04 10.43 -3.84
N LYS A 11 43.80 9.26 -4.43
CA LYS A 11 44.23 8.93 -5.79
C LYS A 11 43.03 9.14 -6.71
N ALA A 12 42.96 10.32 -7.32
CA ALA A 12 41.99 10.63 -8.36
C ALA A 12 42.32 9.81 -9.62
N LEU A 13 41.37 8.99 -10.06
CA LEU A 13 41.47 8.19 -11.29
C LEU A 13 40.87 9.02 -12.44
N THR A 14 41.74 9.66 -13.21
CA THR A 14 41.37 10.40 -14.43
C THR A 14 41.20 9.39 -15.58
N LEU A 15 40.00 9.33 -16.16
CA LEU A 15 39.73 8.60 -17.41
C LEU A 15 39.50 9.61 -18.54
N PRO A 16 40.28 9.59 -19.63
CA PRO A 16 39.94 10.32 -20.85
C PRO A 16 39.31 9.36 -21.86
N VAL A 17 38.06 9.61 -22.27
CA VAL A 17 37.53 9.07 -23.52
C VAL A 17 36.75 10.17 -24.23
N THR A 18 37.46 10.93 -25.04
CA THR A 18 36.90 11.71 -26.15
C THR A 18 36.94 10.83 -27.39
N LEU A 19 35.77 10.52 -27.95
CA LEU A 19 35.67 10.21 -29.38
C LEU A 19 34.35 10.75 -29.91
N ALA A 20 34.45 11.89 -30.61
CA ALA A 20 33.41 12.41 -31.46
C ALA A 20 33.55 11.78 -32.85
N LEU A 21 32.45 11.32 -33.43
CA LEU A 21 32.31 11.22 -34.88
C LEU A 21 30.90 11.67 -35.26
N ALA A 22 30.84 12.84 -35.90
CA ALA A 22 29.66 13.35 -36.58
C ALA A 22 29.56 12.69 -37.96
N LEU A 23 28.36 12.28 -38.36
CA LEU A 23 27.99 12.10 -39.76
C LEU A 23 26.62 12.69 -40.00
N THR A 24 26.66 13.74 -40.81
CA THR A 24 25.61 14.44 -41.54
C THR A 24 24.77 13.52 -42.42
N GLY A 25 23.46 13.76 -42.53
CA GLY A 25 22.64 13.19 -43.60
C GLY A 25 21.17 13.60 -43.50
N ALA A 26 20.67 14.22 -44.56
CA ALA A 26 19.45 15.01 -44.61
C ALA A 26 18.16 14.23 -44.95
N VAL A 27 17.06 14.93 -44.67
CA VAL A 27 15.65 14.74 -45.05
C VAL A 27 15.41 14.09 -46.42
N CYS A 28 14.45 13.15 -46.45
CA CYS A 28 13.49 12.99 -47.54
C CYS A 28 12.08 12.80 -46.96
N VAL A 29 11.33 13.90 -46.91
CA VAL A 29 9.85 13.91 -46.94
C VAL A 29 9.42 13.55 -48.36
N SER A 30 8.38 12.72 -48.49
CA SER A 30 7.45 12.77 -49.63
C SER A 30 6.11 12.10 -49.28
N PRO A 31 5.01 12.47 -49.95
CA PRO A 31 3.71 12.65 -49.31
C PRO A 31 2.59 11.73 -49.84
N ALA A 32 1.46 11.83 -49.14
CA ALA A 32 0.08 11.82 -49.63
C ALA A 32 -0.44 10.61 -50.44
N GLY A 33 -1.38 9.88 -49.83
CA GLY A 33 -2.46 9.15 -50.48
C GLY A 33 -3.74 9.30 -49.66
N ALA A 34 -4.73 9.95 -50.26
CA ALA A 34 -6.13 10.21 -49.87
C ALA A 34 -6.69 9.33 -48.72
N ALA A 35 -7.19 9.93 -47.65
CA ALA A 35 -8.57 10.43 -47.54
C ALA A 35 -9.61 9.35 -47.83
N ASP A 36 -10.12 8.73 -46.76
CA ASP A 36 -11.56 8.53 -46.69
C ASP A 36 -12.07 8.80 -45.27
N THR A 37 -13.17 9.54 -45.26
CA THR A 37 -13.81 10.13 -44.10
C THR A 37 -14.98 9.24 -43.72
N ALA A 38 -15.02 8.68 -42.51
CA ALA A 38 -16.28 8.30 -41.84
C ALA A 38 -16.04 7.81 -40.41
N THR A 39 -16.12 8.71 -39.44
CA THR A 39 -16.71 8.44 -38.11
C THR A 39 -18.25 8.53 -38.23
N PRO A 40 -19.04 8.22 -37.20
CA PRO A 40 -19.14 7.02 -36.36
C PRO A 40 -20.57 6.45 -36.41
N GLN A 41 -20.80 5.14 -36.23
CA GLN A 41 -22.16 4.67 -35.91
C GLN A 41 -22.26 4.19 -34.46
N ALA A 42 -22.97 5.02 -33.71
CA ALA A 42 -23.33 4.85 -32.33
C ALA A 42 -24.18 3.59 -32.12
N GLN A 43 -23.81 2.84 -31.08
CA GLN A 43 -24.71 1.93 -30.38
C GLN A 43 -25.76 2.75 -29.62
N GLN A 44 -27.03 2.49 -29.88
CA GLN A 44 -28.12 2.87 -28.98
C GLN A 44 -28.97 1.66 -28.62
N THR A 45 -28.80 1.29 -27.34
CA THR A 45 -29.85 1.08 -26.35
C THR A 45 -31.09 0.25 -26.73
N LYS A 46 -31.16 -0.94 -26.11
CA LYS A 46 -32.42 -1.48 -25.61
C LYS A 46 -32.31 -1.70 -24.08
N LYS A 47 -32.88 -0.76 -23.33
CA LYS A 47 -33.35 -0.96 -21.94
C LYS A 47 -34.67 -1.75 -21.97
N THR A 48 -35.09 -2.23 -20.79
CA THR A 48 -36.31 -3.02 -20.43
C THR A 48 -35.87 -4.44 -20.05
N GLN A 49 -36.08 -5.02 -18.86
CA GLN A 49 -37.01 -4.84 -17.73
C GLN A 49 -36.38 -5.60 -16.54
N GLU A 50 -36.19 -5.02 -15.36
CA GLU A 50 -37.12 -5.08 -14.19
C GLU A 50 -38.01 -6.34 -14.11
N LYS A 51 -37.72 -7.21 -13.13
CA LYS A 51 -38.77 -7.90 -12.35
C LYS A 51 -38.23 -8.48 -11.05
N ALA A 52 -38.49 -7.78 -9.95
CA ALA A 52 -38.80 -8.45 -8.68
C ALA A 52 -40.16 -9.14 -8.80
N PRO A 53 -40.40 -10.22 -8.04
CA PRO A 53 -41.67 -10.24 -7.33
C PRO A 53 -41.51 -10.62 -5.87
N ALA A 54 -42.47 -10.07 -5.13
CA ALA A 54 -42.61 -10.10 -3.70
C ALA A 54 -43.20 -11.42 -3.17
N LYS A 55 -42.89 -11.70 -1.91
CA LYS A 55 -43.81 -11.98 -0.80
C LYS A 55 -44.78 -13.17 -0.94
N SER A 56 -44.56 -14.16 -0.06
CA SER A 56 -45.64 -14.97 0.54
C SER A 56 -45.58 -14.85 2.06
N THR A 57 -46.72 -14.48 2.62
CA THR A 57 -47.06 -14.35 4.03
C THR A 57 -47.74 -15.62 4.53
N ASP A 58 -47.45 -16.03 5.77
CA ASP A 58 -48.43 -16.54 6.75
C ASP A 58 -47.77 -16.42 8.14
N LYS A 59 -48.07 -15.44 8.99
CA LYS A 59 -49.21 -15.29 9.92
C LYS A 59 -49.39 -16.48 10.87
N THR A 60 -48.94 -16.32 12.11
CA THR A 60 -49.77 -16.64 13.30
C THR A 60 -49.33 -15.73 14.44
N ALA A 61 -50.32 -14.99 14.93
CA ALA A 61 -50.22 -14.08 16.05
C ALA A 61 -50.35 -14.84 17.38
N ASN A 62 -49.72 -14.32 18.43
CA ASN A 62 -50.46 -14.11 19.67
C ASN A 62 -49.92 -12.91 20.45
N ALA A 63 -50.84 -12.02 20.84
CA ALA A 63 -50.65 -10.81 21.63
C ALA A 63 -50.46 -11.16 23.12
N ALA A 64 -49.44 -10.62 23.81
CA ALA A 64 -49.44 -9.44 24.71
C ALA A 64 -50.21 -9.63 26.05
N PRO A 65 -49.96 -8.86 27.14
CA PRO A 65 -48.78 -8.10 27.57
C PRO A 65 -48.43 -8.30 29.08
N GLN A 66 -47.15 -8.31 29.51
CA GLN A 66 -46.82 -7.99 30.91
C GLN A 66 -45.47 -7.25 31.06
N LYS A 67 -45.54 -6.06 31.65
CA LYS A 67 -44.48 -5.25 32.29
C LYS A 67 -45.08 -4.83 33.65
N PRO A 68 -44.32 -4.49 34.73
CA PRO A 68 -42.89 -4.57 34.99
C PRO A 68 -42.56 -5.38 36.27
N ALA A 69 -41.42 -6.07 36.31
CA ALA A 69 -40.78 -6.42 37.58
C ALA A 69 -39.31 -6.00 37.54
N THR A 70 -39.07 -4.83 38.14
CA THR A 70 -37.78 -4.32 38.55
C THR A 70 -37.07 -5.34 39.46
N LYS A 71 -36.00 -5.96 38.94
CA LYS A 71 -34.95 -6.56 39.76
C LYS A 71 -33.66 -5.82 39.39
N PRO A 72 -32.96 -5.17 40.32
CA PRO A 72 -31.80 -4.36 39.99
C PRO A 72 -30.72 -5.29 39.43
N THR A 73 -30.48 -5.18 38.12
CA THR A 73 -29.25 -5.66 37.50
C THR A 73 -28.12 -4.95 38.22
N GLN A 74 -27.44 -5.70 39.07
CA GLN A 74 -26.24 -5.26 39.76
C GLN A 74 -25.32 -4.72 38.68
N VAL A 75 -25.07 -3.41 38.75
CA VAL A 75 -24.04 -2.74 38.00
C VAL A 75 -22.76 -3.46 38.42
N ALA A 76 -22.32 -4.41 37.60
CA ALA A 76 -21.03 -5.03 37.76
C ALA A 76 -20.05 -3.87 37.71
N LYS A 77 -19.52 -3.54 38.89
CA LYS A 77 -18.46 -2.58 39.10
C LYS A 77 -17.38 -2.98 38.12
N VAL A 78 -17.27 -2.26 37.01
CA VAL A 78 -16.16 -2.42 36.08
C VAL A 78 -14.97 -1.97 36.89
N THR A 79 -14.30 -2.94 37.49
CA THR A 79 -13.05 -2.72 38.20
C THR A 79 -12.15 -2.01 37.20
N PRO A 80 -11.65 -0.79 37.49
CA PRO A 80 -10.67 -0.15 36.64
C PRO A 80 -9.57 -1.18 36.42
N ALA A 81 -9.28 -1.47 35.15
CA ALA A 81 -8.22 -2.39 34.78
C ALA A 81 -7.00 -2.07 35.64
N LYS A 82 -6.63 -3.02 36.51
CA LYS A 82 -5.43 -2.92 37.34
C LYS A 82 -4.29 -2.58 36.40
N LYS A 83 -3.71 -1.39 36.56
CA LYS A 83 -2.51 -0.98 35.83
C LYS A 83 -1.52 -2.15 35.95
N PRO A 84 -1.06 -2.78 34.84
CA PRO A 84 0.26 -3.37 34.91
C PRO A 84 1.18 -2.22 35.32
N VAL A 85 1.69 -2.30 36.54
CA VAL A 85 2.80 -1.48 36.99
C VAL A 85 3.99 -1.95 36.16
N GLY A 86 4.70 -1.00 35.54
CA GLY A 86 6.08 -1.24 35.11
C GLY A 86 6.36 -1.32 33.61
N GLU A 87 5.53 -0.75 32.73
CA GLU A 87 5.91 -0.58 31.33
C GLU A 87 6.06 0.90 30.98
N THR A 88 7.22 1.27 30.45
CA THR A 88 7.52 2.64 30.03
C THR A 88 6.93 2.94 28.64
N ILE A 89 6.81 4.21 28.26
CA ILE A 89 6.37 4.59 26.91
C ILE A 89 7.36 4.08 25.85
N GLU A 90 8.65 4.06 26.17
CA GLU A 90 9.71 3.51 25.30
C GLU A 90 9.50 2.02 25.04
N ASP A 91 9.14 1.22 26.05
CA ASP A 91 8.82 -0.20 25.88
C ASP A 91 7.62 -0.40 24.96
N VAL A 92 6.58 0.43 25.11
CA VAL A 92 5.38 0.41 24.27
C VAL A 92 5.73 0.77 22.82
N HIS A 93 6.59 1.76 22.61
CA HIS A 93 7.09 2.15 21.28
C HIS A 93 7.94 1.04 20.65
N ASN A 94 8.87 0.42 21.39
CA ASN A 94 9.68 -0.70 20.91
C ASN A 94 8.82 -1.91 20.47
N LYS A 95 7.71 -2.16 21.18
CA LYS A 95 6.71 -3.16 20.78
C LYS A 95 5.99 -2.77 19.48
N LEU A 96 5.68 -1.48 19.30
CA LEU A 96 5.03 -0.97 18.08
C LEU A 96 5.93 -1.20 16.89
N ASP A 97 7.20 -0.82 17.05
CA ASP A 97 8.28 -1.01 16.10
C ASP A 97 8.42 -2.47 15.63
N THR A 98 8.41 -3.39 16.59
CA THR A 98 8.51 -4.82 16.31
C THR A 98 7.30 -5.33 15.53
N LEU A 99 6.09 -4.92 15.94
CA LEU A 99 4.86 -5.27 15.23
C LEU A 99 4.84 -4.68 13.81
N ALA A 100 5.24 -3.42 13.66
CA ALA A 100 5.23 -2.72 12.38
C ALA A 100 6.17 -3.38 11.37
N ARG A 101 7.40 -3.74 11.79
CA ARG A 101 8.34 -4.48 10.93
C ARG A 101 7.80 -5.86 10.53
N ALA A 102 7.22 -6.60 11.47
CA ALA A 102 6.62 -7.91 11.17
C ALA A 102 5.43 -7.79 10.19
N LYS A 103 4.60 -6.76 10.37
CA LYS A 103 3.47 -6.45 9.49
C LYS A 103 3.94 -6.07 8.09
N LEU A 104 4.94 -5.20 7.96
CA LEU A 104 5.52 -4.83 6.65
C LEU A 104 6.07 -6.05 5.90
N ARG A 105 6.75 -6.96 6.60
CA ARG A 105 7.21 -8.23 6.02
C ARG A 105 6.03 -9.04 5.48
N HIS A 106 4.98 -9.19 6.27
CA HIS A 106 3.77 -9.93 5.87
C HIS A 106 3.04 -9.27 4.68
N MET A 107 2.97 -7.93 4.65
CA MET A 107 2.39 -7.19 3.54
C MET A 107 3.17 -7.42 2.25
N ASN A 108 4.50 -7.31 2.28
CA ASN A 108 5.34 -7.59 1.12
C ASN A 108 5.21 -9.04 0.60
N GLU A 109 4.96 -10.00 1.49
CA GLU A 109 4.69 -11.41 1.10
C GLU A 109 3.30 -11.60 0.48
N SER A 110 2.32 -10.78 0.85
CA SER A 110 0.90 -10.94 0.47
C SER A 110 0.46 -10.03 -0.70
N LEU A 111 1.13 -8.90 -0.95
CA LEU A 111 0.82 -8.00 -2.07
C LEU A 111 0.82 -8.74 -3.41
N ARG A 112 -0.12 -8.41 -4.30
CA ARG A 112 -0.18 -8.97 -5.66
C ARG A 112 -0.51 -7.86 -6.66
N PRO A 113 0.15 -7.83 -7.83
CA PRO A 113 1.36 -8.57 -8.18
C PRO A 113 2.55 -8.23 -7.26
N CYS A 114 3.47 -9.16 -7.03
CA CYS A 114 4.66 -8.96 -6.17
C CYS A 114 5.95 -9.13 -6.95
N GLN A 115 7.08 -8.76 -6.34
CA GLN A 115 8.39 -8.77 -7.01
C GLN A 115 8.77 -10.15 -7.58
N THR A 116 8.39 -11.25 -6.93
CA THR A 116 8.64 -12.63 -7.40
C THR A 116 7.63 -13.13 -8.42
N ARG A 117 6.42 -12.54 -8.47
CA ARG A 117 5.35 -12.85 -9.42
C ARG A 117 4.74 -11.55 -9.95
N LYS A 118 5.46 -10.98 -10.91
CA LYS A 118 5.09 -9.74 -11.59
C LYS A 118 3.93 -10.00 -12.55
N ASP A 119 3.06 -9.01 -12.71
CA ASP A 119 2.09 -9.00 -13.80
C ASP A 119 2.76 -8.45 -15.06
N VAL A 120 2.39 -8.96 -16.24
CA VAL A 120 2.94 -8.47 -17.51
C VAL A 120 1.84 -8.37 -18.54
N VAL A 121 1.68 -7.19 -19.11
CA VAL A 121 0.64 -6.87 -20.09
C VAL A 121 1.30 -6.31 -21.35
N GLN A 122 0.82 -6.74 -22.52
CA GLN A 122 1.21 -6.12 -23.78
C GLN A 122 0.45 -4.80 -23.97
N ASN A 123 1.18 -3.73 -24.28
CA ASN A 123 0.64 -2.39 -24.48
C ASN A 123 1.21 -1.81 -25.78
N GLY A 124 0.43 -1.91 -26.86
CA GLY A 124 0.90 -1.59 -28.21
C GLY A 124 2.06 -2.50 -28.64
N ASN A 125 3.20 -1.90 -28.96
CA ASN A 125 4.41 -2.60 -29.43
C ASN A 125 5.37 -3.00 -28.30
N GLU A 126 4.99 -2.77 -27.04
CA GLU A 126 5.82 -3.05 -25.88
C GLU A 126 5.10 -3.94 -24.87
N PHE A 127 5.87 -4.50 -23.94
CA PHE A 127 5.40 -5.20 -22.76
C PHE A 127 5.68 -4.35 -21.53
N VAL A 128 4.73 -4.33 -20.62
CA VAL A 128 4.79 -3.59 -19.36
C VAL A 128 4.71 -4.60 -18.22
N ALA A 129 5.80 -4.75 -17.47
CA ALA A 129 5.83 -5.57 -16.26
C ALA A 129 5.59 -4.69 -15.03
N ARG A 130 4.73 -5.14 -14.11
CA ARG A 130 4.34 -4.39 -12.91
C ARG A 130 4.39 -5.25 -11.65
N TYR A 131 4.76 -4.63 -10.53
CA TYR A 131 4.59 -5.23 -9.21
C TYR A 131 4.41 -4.16 -8.13
N LEU A 132 3.83 -4.56 -7.01
CA LEU A 132 3.71 -3.76 -5.79
C LEU A 132 4.75 -4.21 -4.76
N ALA A 133 5.30 -3.25 -4.01
CA ALA A 133 6.05 -3.50 -2.80
C ALA A 133 5.89 -2.33 -1.82
N VAL A 134 6.04 -2.60 -0.53
CA VAL A 134 6.21 -1.60 0.51
C VAL A 134 7.68 -1.22 0.60
N ASP A 135 7.95 0.07 0.58
CA ASP A 135 9.28 0.64 0.79
C ASP A 135 9.72 0.48 2.25
N PRO A 136 10.74 -0.33 2.55
CA PRO A 136 11.16 -0.60 3.92
C PRO A 136 11.75 0.65 4.60
N ASP A 137 12.33 1.58 3.85
CA ASP A 137 12.98 2.78 4.39
C ASP A 137 11.96 3.88 4.72
N SER A 138 10.71 3.72 4.27
CA SER A 138 9.60 4.63 4.55
C SER A 138 8.92 4.39 5.91
N LEU A 139 9.28 3.31 6.62
CA LEU A 139 8.61 2.92 7.86
C LEU A 139 8.85 3.96 8.98
N SER A 140 7.76 4.45 9.56
CA SER A 140 7.78 5.29 10.75
C SER A 140 6.67 4.89 11.72
N THR A 141 6.96 5.00 13.01
CA THR A 141 6.07 4.65 14.11
C THR A 141 5.98 5.79 15.11
N ASP A 142 4.78 6.06 15.62
CA ASP A 142 4.55 7.05 16.67
C ASP A 142 3.55 6.53 17.70
N VAL A 143 3.66 6.98 18.95
CA VAL A 143 2.79 6.57 20.06
C VAL A 143 2.19 7.81 20.71
N HIS A 144 0.87 7.82 20.82
CA HIS A 144 0.12 8.88 21.48
C HIS A 144 -0.70 8.32 22.63
N ASP A 145 -0.98 9.17 23.63
CA ASP A 145 -1.96 8.85 24.67
C ASP A 145 -3.35 8.68 24.07
N ALA A 146 -4.05 7.63 24.46
CA ALA A 146 -5.42 7.40 24.03
C ALA A 146 -6.40 8.21 24.89
N GLN A 147 -7.31 8.93 24.24
CA GLN A 147 -8.45 9.58 24.91
C GLN A 147 -9.67 8.66 24.84
N GLY A 148 -9.84 7.75 25.81
CA GLY A 148 -11.00 6.88 25.89
C GLY A 148 -10.86 5.72 26.88
N PRO A 149 -11.98 5.09 27.31
CA PRO A 149 -11.94 3.95 28.23
C PRO A 149 -11.33 2.71 27.56
N GLY A 150 -10.35 2.09 28.22
CA GLY A 150 -9.84 0.75 27.87
C GLY A 150 -8.52 0.71 27.10
N ALA A 151 -8.21 1.71 26.27
CA ALA A 151 -6.89 1.83 25.62
C ALA A 151 -6.05 2.88 26.36
N LYS A 152 -4.76 2.59 26.57
CA LYS A 152 -3.83 3.58 27.14
C LYS A 152 -3.13 4.41 26.07
N TYR A 153 -2.82 3.77 24.94
CA TYR A 153 -2.08 4.39 23.87
C TYR A 153 -2.71 4.07 22.51
N VAL A 154 -2.48 4.95 21.54
CA VAL A 154 -2.73 4.77 20.12
C VAL A 154 -1.38 4.81 19.41
N GLY A 155 -1.14 3.84 18.54
CA GLY A 155 0.05 3.78 17.70
C GLY A 155 -0.30 4.22 16.29
N LEU A 156 0.60 4.99 15.66
CA LEU A 156 0.58 5.26 14.23
C LEU A 156 1.67 4.45 13.57
N ILE A 157 1.33 3.75 12.49
CA ILE A 157 2.30 3.12 11.59
C ILE A 157 2.15 3.79 10.22
N VAL A 158 3.25 4.30 9.69
CA VAL A 158 3.30 4.98 8.39
C VAL A 158 4.30 4.26 7.50
N TYR A 159 3.92 4.02 6.24
CA TYR A 159 4.80 3.47 5.20
C TYR A 159 4.29 3.86 3.81
N HIS A 160 5.11 3.62 2.79
CA HIS A 160 4.80 3.86 1.40
C HIS A 160 4.63 2.53 0.64
N GLU A 161 3.44 2.32 0.08
CA GLU A 161 3.24 1.31 -0.96
C GLU A 161 3.62 1.91 -2.31
N GLN A 162 4.44 1.18 -3.07
CA GLN A 162 4.96 1.62 -4.36
C GLN A 162 4.59 0.61 -5.44
N GLU A 163 4.22 1.14 -6.60
CA GLU A 163 4.06 0.38 -7.82
C GLU A 163 5.27 0.63 -8.72
N TYR A 164 5.90 -0.47 -9.10
CA TYR A 164 7.09 -0.48 -9.94
C TYR A 164 6.71 -0.94 -11.33
N GLU A 165 7.33 -0.32 -12.34
CA GLU A 165 7.10 -0.65 -13.74
C GLU A 165 8.41 -0.75 -14.51
N SER A 166 8.49 -1.73 -15.40
CA SER A 166 9.53 -1.84 -16.44
C SER A 166 8.86 -2.08 -17.79
N ARG A 167 9.41 -1.46 -18.84
CA ARG A 167 8.88 -1.51 -20.21
C ARG A 167 9.96 -1.95 -21.18
N ALA A 168 9.59 -2.83 -22.11
CA ALA A 168 10.50 -3.27 -23.16
C ALA A 168 9.75 -3.85 -24.36
N ALA A 169 10.44 -4.00 -25.49
CA ALA A 169 9.88 -4.60 -26.71
C ALA A 169 9.53 -6.10 -26.56
N THR A 170 10.15 -6.82 -25.62
CA THR A 170 9.86 -8.24 -25.35
C THR A 170 9.42 -8.45 -23.91
N LYS A 171 8.65 -9.52 -23.68
CA LYS A 171 8.12 -9.88 -22.36
C LYS A 171 9.25 -10.15 -21.37
N GLU A 172 10.28 -10.87 -21.81
CA GLU A 172 11.44 -11.25 -20.99
C GLU A 172 12.23 -10.01 -20.58
N ALA A 173 12.47 -9.08 -21.51
CA ALA A 173 13.16 -7.84 -21.22
C ALA A 173 12.36 -6.95 -20.24
N ALA A 174 11.03 -6.92 -20.33
CA ALA A 174 10.21 -6.20 -19.37
C ALA A 174 10.25 -6.85 -17.97
N LEU A 175 10.35 -8.18 -17.88
CA LEU A 175 10.40 -8.90 -16.60
C LEU A 175 11.73 -8.72 -15.86
N THR A 176 12.84 -8.57 -16.58
CA THR A 176 14.20 -8.48 -16.03
C THR A 176 14.83 -7.09 -16.17
N GLY A 177 14.14 -6.15 -16.80
CA GLY A 177 14.63 -4.80 -17.02
C GLY A 177 14.70 -3.97 -15.75
N ASP A 178 15.10 -2.71 -15.91
CA ASP A 178 15.12 -1.75 -14.82
C ASP A 178 13.70 -1.34 -14.46
N PHE A 179 13.38 -1.41 -13.17
CA PHE A 179 12.09 -1.02 -12.63
C PHE A 179 12.16 0.37 -12.00
N SER A 180 11.21 1.22 -12.36
CA SER A 180 11.04 2.55 -11.76
C SER A 180 9.71 2.65 -11.04
N VAL A 181 9.66 3.50 -10.00
CA VAL A 181 8.42 3.76 -9.27
C VAL A 181 7.52 4.63 -10.13
N VAL A 182 6.36 4.11 -10.52
CA VAL A 182 5.37 4.85 -11.31
C VAL A 182 4.22 5.40 -10.46
N LYS A 183 4.02 4.83 -9.28
CA LYS A 183 3.01 5.27 -8.32
C LYS A 183 3.50 5.00 -6.90
N ALA A 184 3.23 5.93 -6.00
CA ALA A 184 3.46 5.75 -4.57
C ALA A 184 2.22 6.20 -3.80
N ARG A 185 1.91 5.50 -2.72
CA ARG A 185 0.84 5.82 -1.78
C ARG A 185 1.40 5.80 -0.37
N ARG A 186 1.25 6.92 0.35
CA ARG A 186 1.47 6.95 1.80
C ARG A 186 0.27 6.32 2.51
N VAL A 187 0.54 5.31 3.32
CA VAL A 187 -0.45 4.64 4.17
C VAL A 187 -0.19 5.05 5.62
N THR A 188 -1.25 5.28 6.37
CA THR A 188 -1.20 5.54 7.81
C THR A 188 -2.22 4.65 8.48
N GLU A 189 -1.74 3.77 9.34
CA GLU A 189 -2.56 2.86 10.13
C GLU A 189 -2.59 3.34 11.58
N ILE A 190 -3.77 3.28 12.18
CA ILE A 190 -4.00 3.67 13.57
C ILE A 190 -4.34 2.41 14.35
N ILE A 191 -3.46 2.01 15.26
CA ILE A 191 -3.62 0.79 16.05
C ILE A 191 -3.77 1.11 17.53
N ARG A 192 -4.44 0.25 18.30
CA ARG A 192 -4.73 0.51 19.72
C ARG A 192 -3.89 -0.35 20.64
N TYR A 193 -3.43 0.23 21.75
CA TYR A 193 -2.77 -0.52 22.82
C TYR A 193 -3.78 -0.95 23.89
N ASP A 194 -4.05 -2.25 23.99
CA ASP A 194 -4.96 -2.82 24.98
C ASP A 194 -4.32 -4.02 25.69
N LYS A 195 -4.38 -4.01 27.03
CA LYS A 195 -3.89 -5.09 27.90
C LYS A 195 -2.45 -5.57 27.55
N GLY A 196 -1.54 -4.62 27.32
CA GLY A 196 -0.11 -4.92 27.15
C GLY A 196 0.30 -5.37 25.73
N LYS A 197 -0.60 -5.23 24.74
CA LYS A 197 -0.36 -5.58 23.35
C LYS A 197 -1.02 -4.60 22.39
N TRP A 198 -0.43 -4.48 21.22
CA TRP A 198 -0.99 -3.77 20.07
C TRP A 198 -2.08 -4.62 19.41
N ILE A 199 -3.21 -3.98 19.12
CA ILE A 199 -4.34 -4.54 18.38
C ILE A 199 -4.48 -3.74 17.10
N ASP A 200 -4.16 -4.40 15.98
CA ASP A 200 -4.39 -3.98 14.62
C ASP A 200 -5.85 -4.30 14.22
#